data_AF-A0A348G5R9-F1
#
_entry.id   AF-A0A348G5R9-F1
#
_cell.length_a   1.000
_cell.length_b   1.000
_cell.length_c   1.000
_cell.angle_alpha   90.00
_cell.angle_beta   90.00
_cell.angle_gamma   90.00
#
_symmetry.space_group_name_H-M   'P 1'
#
loop_
_entity.id
_entity.type
_entity.pdbx_description
1 polymer ?
#
loop_
_entity_poly.entity_id
_entity_poly.type
_entity_poly.pdbx_seq_one_letter_code
_entity_poly.pdbx_strand_id
1 'polypeptide(L)'
;MPETVSKRAFADLIGVTQGRVSQMIKAGLPVEPNARIHVAKGRAWVRDNIDTNRRRASLGEDDDLRAPTPRSTRDAAEAEIALLKAGRLAGNLIDRKATLRTIETRARQERDAWIGWVNRAAPELARLPAGDLAAMVAALDRLVRDQLAALAAMPLDGLDHD
;
A
#
# COMPACT_ATOMS: atom_id res chain seq x y z
N MET A 1 24.51 -48.23 14.25
CA MET A 1 23.07 -47.96 14.04
C MET A 1 22.39 -49.29 13.75
N PRO A 2 21.25 -49.62 14.38
CA PRO A 2 20.55 -50.87 14.09
C PRO A 2 20.10 -50.89 12.62
N GLU A 3 20.40 -52.00 11.93
CA GLU A 3 20.20 -52.13 10.49
C GLU A 3 18.71 -52.08 10.08
N THR A 4 17.87 -52.60 10.97
CA THR A 4 16.40 -52.62 10.86
C THR A 4 15.78 -52.00 12.10
N VAL A 5 14.67 -51.27 11.93
CA VAL A 5 13.97 -50.57 13.01
C VAL A 5 12.47 -50.89 13.00
N SER A 6 11.81 -50.69 14.14
CA SER A 6 10.35 -50.81 14.21
C SER A 6 9.66 -49.66 13.46
N LYS A 7 8.36 -49.81 13.13
CA LYS A 7 7.58 -48.75 12.47
C LYS A 7 7.59 -47.42 13.23
N ARG A 8 7.55 -47.47 14.57
CA ARG A 8 7.60 -46.29 15.44
C ARG A 8 8.97 -45.62 15.37
N ALA A 9 10.05 -46.38 15.55
CA ALA A 9 11.40 -45.85 15.47
C ALA A 9 11.74 -45.29 14.06
N PHE A 10 11.20 -45.89 13.00
CA PHE A 10 11.33 -45.35 11.64
C PHE A 10 10.55 -44.04 11.46
N ALA A 11 9.37 -43.93 12.05
CA ALA A 11 8.55 -42.71 12.02
C ALA A 11 9.29 -41.53 12.67
N ASP A 12 9.90 -41.77 13.83
CA ASP A 12 10.72 -40.79 14.55
C ASP A 12 11.95 -40.36 13.71
N LEU A 13 12.60 -41.31 13.03
CA LEU A 13 13.78 -41.07 12.18
C LEU A 13 13.52 -40.24 10.91
N ILE A 14 12.26 -40.14 10.46
CA ILE A 14 11.86 -39.36 9.27
C ILE A 14 10.88 -38.22 9.61
N GLY A 15 10.62 -37.98 10.90
CA GLY A 15 9.77 -36.89 11.38
C GLY A 15 8.31 -37.00 10.93
N VAL A 16 7.71 -38.20 10.96
CA VAL A 16 6.29 -38.41 10.64
C VAL A 16 5.61 -39.27 11.70
N THR A 17 4.27 -39.35 11.66
CA THR A 17 3.52 -40.21 12.57
C THR A 17 3.61 -41.70 12.19
N GLN A 18 3.50 -42.59 13.17
CA GLN A 18 3.45 -44.05 12.94
C GLN A 18 2.31 -44.46 11.99
N GLY A 19 1.18 -43.75 12.03
CA GLY A 19 0.05 -43.96 11.11
C GLY A 19 0.44 -43.66 9.65
N ARG A 20 1.24 -42.61 9.42
CA ARG A 20 1.76 -42.28 8.09
C ARG A 20 2.71 -43.34 7.57
N VAL A 21 3.59 -43.90 8.41
CA VAL A 21 4.44 -45.05 8.04
C VAL A 21 3.58 -46.26 7.65
N SER A 22 2.47 -46.52 8.35
CA SER A 22 1.56 -47.62 8.00
C SER A 22 0.89 -47.42 6.63
N GLN A 23 0.60 -46.17 6.25
CA GLN A 23 0.14 -45.83 4.90
C GLN A 23 1.24 -46.02 3.86
N MET A 24 2.49 -45.67 4.16
CA MET A 24 3.63 -45.89 3.27
C MET A 24 3.87 -47.37 3.00
N ILE A 25 3.71 -48.22 4.02
CA ILE A 25 3.78 -49.69 3.85
C ILE A 25 2.70 -50.18 2.89
N LYS A 26 1.46 -49.68 3.02
CA LYS A 26 0.39 -49.97 2.06
C LYS A 26 0.69 -49.47 0.65
N ALA A 27 1.43 -48.37 0.54
CA ALA A 27 1.86 -47.79 -0.74
C ALA A 27 3.13 -48.45 -1.33
N GLY A 28 3.71 -49.45 -0.66
CA GLY A 28 4.85 -50.22 -1.19
C GLY A 28 6.20 -49.95 -0.53
N LEU A 29 6.25 -49.31 0.65
CA LEU A 29 7.49 -49.20 1.43
C LEU A 29 8.03 -50.61 1.77
N PRO A 30 9.30 -50.91 1.46
CA PRO A 30 9.88 -52.23 1.70
C PRO A 30 9.97 -52.53 3.20
N VAL A 31 9.29 -53.60 3.62
CA VAL A 31 9.29 -54.14 4.97
C VAL A 31 9.75 -55.58 4.98
N GLU A 32 10.43 -55.98 6.04
CA GLU A 32 10.79 -57.39 6.26
C GLU A 32 9.59 -58.22 6.72
N PRO A 33 9.67 -59.57 6.60
CA PRO A 33 8.63 -60.48 7.08
C PRO A 33 8.31 -60.33 8.58
N ASN A 34 9.28 -59.84 9.37
CA ASN A 34 9.15 -59.53 10.81
C ASN A 34 8.54 -58.13 11.08
N ALA A 35 8.02 -57.45 10.05
CA ALA A 35 7.47 -56.10 10.08
C ALA A 35 8.46 -54.98 10.47
N ARG A 36 9.77 -55.22 10.41
CA ARG A 36 10.81 -54.20 10.57
C ARG A 36 11.16 -53.53 9.25
N ILE A 37 11.67 -52.31 9.34
CA ILE A 37 12.01 -51.46 8.19
C ILE A 37 13.53 -51.28 8.17
N HIS A 38 14.17 -51.61 7.05
CA HIS A 38 15.56 -51.27 6.82
C HIS A 38 15.69 -49.75 6.64
N VAL A 39 16.47 -49.10 7.50
CA VAL A 39 16.55 -47.62 7.52
C VAL A 39 17.02 -47.06 6.17
N ALA A 40 18.03 -47.68 5.56
CA ALA A 40 18.59 -47.24 4.28
C ALA A 40 17.60 -47.40 3.12
N LYS A 41 16.99 -48.58 2.97
CA LYS A 41 16.01 -48.88 1.92
C LYS A 41 14.73 -48.05 2.08
N GLY A 42 14.26 -47.88 3.32
CA GLY A 42 13.10 -47.07 3.62
C GLY A 42 13.32 -45.59 3.30
N ARG A 43 14.50 -45.04 3.64
CA ARG A 43 14.86 -43.65 3.29
C ARG A 43 14.97 -43.44 1.78
N ALA A 44 15.56 -44.38 1.05
CA ALA A 44 15.63 -44.32 -0.41
C ALA A 44 14.23 -44.31 -1.03
N TRP A 45 13.36 -45.23 -0.61
CA TRP A 45 11.98 -45.29 -1.09
C TRP A 45 11.21 -43.99 -0.79
N VAL A 46 11.35 -43.44 0.42
CA VAL A 46 10.70 -42.16 0.80
C VAL A 46 11.15 -41.01 -0.10
N ARG A 47 12.45 -40.90 -0.37
CA ARG A 47 12.99 -39.88 -1.28
C ARG A 47 12.43 -40.03 -2.69
N ASP A 48 12.34 -41.26 -3.17
CA ASP A 48 12.00 -41.54 -4.57
C ASP A 48 10.46 -41.53 -4.81
N ASN A 49 9.65 -41.73 -3.76
CA ASN A 49 8.19 -41.89 -3.88
C ASN A 49 7.38 -40.79 -3.15
N ILE A 50 8.00 -40.00 -2.28
CA ILE A 50 7.32 -38.92 -1.55
C ILE A 50 7.86 -37.58 -2.00
N ASP A 51 7.05 -36.93 -2.84
CA ASP A 51 7.36 -35.62 -3.40
C ASP A 51 7.53 -34.57 -2.30
N THR A 52 8.76 -34.09 -2.13
CA THR A 52 9.14 -33.09 -1.12
C THR A 52 8.46 -31.75 -1.40
N ASN A 53 8.07 -31.48 -2.65
CA ASN A 53 7.40 -30.24 -3.03
C ASN A 53 5.97 -30.11 -2.50
N ARG A 54 5.26 -31.21 -2.19
CA ARG A 54 3.94 -31.12 -1.54
C ARG A 54 4.01 -30.62 -0.09
N ARG A 55 5.15 -30.75 0.60
CA ARG A 55 5.31 -30.26 1.98
C ARG A 55 5.59 -28.76 2.08
N ARG A 56 6.09 -28.10 1.03
CA ARG A 56 6.21 -26.63 1.02
C ARG A 56 4.86 -25.91 1.07
N ALA A 57 3.78 -26.61 0.73
CA ALA A 57 2.42 -26.07 0.85
C ALA A 57 1.85 -26.14 2.29
N SER A 58 2.51 -26.83 3.24
CA SER A 58 1.99 -27.02 4.61
C SER A 58 2.83 -26.36 5.70
N LEU A 59 3.81 -25.53 5.35
CA LEU A 59 4.62 -24.73 6.29
C LEU A 59 4.47 -23.24 5.96
N GLY A 60 3.23 -22.82 5.72
CA GLY A 60 2.87 -21.43 5.43
C GLY A 60 2.75 -20.58 6.70
N GLU A 61 3.87 -20.39 7.41
CA GLU A 61 3.91 -19.48 8.56
C GLU A 61 5.13 -18.53 8.61
N ASP A 62 6.01 -18.51 7.60
CA ASP A 62 7.12 -17.53 7.52
C ASP A 62 7.37 -17.09 6.06
N ASP A 63 6.46 -16.31 5.47
CA ASP A 63 6.59 -15.78 4.09
C ASP A 63 6.64 -14.25 4.02
N ASP A 64 7.23 -13.59 5.02
CA ASP A 64 7.39 -12.12 5.05
C ASP A 64 8.47 -11.57 4.09
N LEU A 65 9.18 -12.44 3.36
CA LEU A 65 10.29 -12.03 2.48
C LEU A 65 10.18 -12.51 1.03
N ARG A 66 9.01 -13.01 0.60
CA ARG A 66 8.83 -13.47 -0.77
C ARG A 66 8.38 -12.33 -1.68
N ALA A 67 9.14 -12.12 -2.76
CA ALA A 67 8.78 -11.18 -3.81
C ALA A 67 7.33 -11.43 -4.26
N PRO A 68 6.51 -10.37 -4.39
CA PRO A 68 5.09 -10.53 -4.58
C PRO A 68 4.82 -11.27 -5.88
N THR A 69 4.03 -12.33 -5.78
CA THR A 69 3.60 -13.11 -6.95
C THR A 69 2.66 -12.26 -7.81
N PRO A 70 2.56 -12.50 -9.13
CA PRO A 70 1.61 -11.80 -9.99
C PRO A 70 0.14 -11.91 -9.55
N ARG A 71 -0.20 -12.94 -8.77
CA ARG A 71 -1.54 -13.10 -8.19
C ARG A 71 -1.72 -12.19 -6.98
N SER A 72 -0.77 -12.18 -6.04
CA SER A 72 -0.84 -11.32 -4.85
C SER A 72 -0.78 -9.83 -5.22
N THR A 73 -0.06 -9.44 -6.27
CA THR A 73 -0.09 -8.06 -6.77
C THR A 73 -1.44 -7.69 -7.36
N ARG A 74 -2.05 -8.59 -8.14
CA ARG A 74 -3.38 -8.37 -8.73
C ARG A 74 -4.46 -8.29 -7.66
N ASP A 75 -4.44 -9.20 -6.69
CA ASP A 75 -5.40 -9.23 -5.61
C ASP A 75 -5.29 -7.96 -4.72
N ALA A 76 -4.06 -7.47 -4.48
CA ALA A 76 -3.84 -6.19 -3.81
C ALA A 76 -4.38 -4.99 -4.61
N ALA A 77 -4.14 -4.96 -5.93
CA ALA A 77 -4.67 -3.91 -6.80
C ALA A 77 -6.22 -3.94 -6.88
N GLU A 78 -6.82 -5.13 -6.93
CA GLU A 78 -8.28 -5.28 -6.90
C GLU A 78 -8.87 -4.81 -5.56
N ALA A 79 -8.20 -5.09 -4.44
CA ALA A 79 -8.60 -4.60 -3.13
C ALA A 79 -8.51 -3.06 -3.04
N GLU A 80 -7.46 -2.45 -3.58
CA GLU A 80 -7.32 -0.99 -3.63
C GLU A 80 -8.42 -0.34 -4.47
N ILE A 81 -8.72 -0.90 -5.64
CA ILE A 81 -9.83 -0.45 -6.50
C ILE A 81 -11.17 -0.56 -5.77
N ALA A 82 -11.40 -1.64 -5.03
CA ALA A 82 -12.63 -1.83 -4.25
C ALA A 82 -12.76 -0.77 -3.14
N LEU A 83 -11.67 -0.45 -2.45
CA LEU A 83 -11.64 0.61 -1.44
C LEU A 83 -11.92 1.99 -2.05
N LEU A 84 -11.30 2.32 -3.19
CA LEU A 84 -11.56 3.57 -3.89
C LEU A 84 -13.00 3.68 -4.39
N LYS A 85 -13.58 2.58 -4.89
CA LYS A 85 -15.01 2.51 -5.28
C LYS A 85 -15.93 2.69 -4.08
N ALA A 86 -15.61 2.06 -2.94
CA ALA A 86 -16.37 2.25 -1.70
C ALA A 86 -16.30 3.71 -1.22
N GLY A 87 -15.11 4.32 -1.26
CA GLY A 87 -14.91 5.75 -0.96
C GLY A 87 -15.69 6.67 -1.89
N ARG A 88 -15.75 6.33 -3.19
CA ARG A 88 -16.57 7.02 -4.19
C ARG A 88 -18.06 6.97 -3.88
N LEU A 89 -18.57 5.78 -3.58
CA LEU A 89 -19.99 5.60 -3.25
C LEU A 89 -20.35 6.29 -1.92
N ALA A 90 -19.41 6.36 -0.98
CA ALA A 90 -19.57 7.05 0.30
C ALA A 90 -19.35 8.57 0.24
N GLY A 91 -19.01 9.15 -0.93
CA GLY A 91 -18.74 10.58 -1.07
C GLY A 91 -17.43 11.07 -0.42
N ASN A 92 -16.56 10.15 0.01
CA ASN A 92 -15.33 10.43 0.77
C ASN A 92 -14.05 10.31 -0.08
N LEU A 93 -14.15 10.48 -1.41
CA LEU A 93 -13.00 10.42 -2.31
C LEU A 93 -11.94 11.49 -2.03
N ILE A 94 -12.37 12.60 -1.43
CA ILE A 94 -11.53 13.74 -1.16
C ILE A 94 -11.42 13.90 0.35
N ASP A 95 -10.19 13.93 0.87
CA ASP A 95 -9.96 14.38 2.23
C ASP A 95 -10.30 15.88 2.31
N ARG A 96 -11.50 16.16 2.82
CA ARG A 96 -12.02 17.51 2.98
C ARG A 96 -11.06 18.43 3.75
N LYS A 97 -10.40 17.91 4.79
CA LYS A 97 -9.50 18.71 5.64
C LYS A 97 -8.20 19.04 4.89
N ALA A 98 -7.63 18.07 4.18
CA ALA A 98 -6.46 18.30 3.35
C ALA A 98 -6.77 19.26 2.20
N THR A 99 -7.89 19.09 1.51
CA THR A 99 -8.32 19.96 0.40
C THR A 99 -8.57 21.39 0.86
N LEU A 100 -9.33 21.57 1.95
CA LEU A 100 -9.59 22.91 2.48
C LEU A 100 -8.28 23.63 2.84
N ARG A 101 -7.36 22.95 3.51
CA ARG A 101 -6.05 23.51 3.85
C ARG A 101 -5.27 23.93 2.60
N THR A 102 -5.26 23.11 1.55
CA THR A 102 -4.58 23.41 0.30
C THR A 102 -5.16 24.65 -0.37
N ILE A 103 -6.50 24.74 -0.46
CA ILE A 103 -7.19 25.90 -1.05
C ILE A 103 -6.93 27.17 -0.23
N GLU A 104 -7.08 27.14 1.09
CA GLU A 104 -6.83 28.29 1.96
C GLU A 104 -5.37 28.75 1.93
N THR A 105 -4.42 27.81 1.79
CA THR A 105 -3.00 28.12 1.66
C THR A 105 -2.74 28.83 0.34
N ARG A 106 -3.31 28.32 -0.75
CA ARG A 106 -3.18 28.93 -2.08
C ARG A 106 -3.81 30.32 -2.12
N ALA A 107 -5.03 30.49 -1.60
CA ALA A 107 -5.73 31.77 -1.56
C ALA A 107 -4.95 32.83 -0.77
N ARG A 108 -4.34 32.45 0.37
CA ARG A 108 -3.46 33.35 1.14
C ARG A 108 -2.24 33.78 0.34
N GLN A 109 -1.57 32.83 -0.32
CA GLN A 109 -0.41 33.13 -1.16
C GLN A 109 -0.76 34.11 -2.29
N GLU A 110 -1.91 33.93 -2.94
CA GLU A 110 -2.38 34.81 -4.00
C GLU A 110 -2.68 36.23 -3.47
N ARG A 111 -3.41 36.33 -2.35
CA ARG A 111 -3.67 37.61 -1.68
C ARG A 111 -2.38 38.35 -1.33
N ASP A 112 -1.44 37.65 -0.69
CA ASP A 112 -0.18 38.25 -0.25
C ASP A 112 0.71 38.64 -1.44
N ALA A 113 0.65 37.88 -2.55
CA ALA A 113 1.33 38.22 -3.79
C ALA A 113 0.77 39.50 -4.43
N TRP A 114 -0.55 39.68 -4.43
CA TRP A 114 -1.21 40.90 -4.91
C TRP A 114 -0.87 42.11 -4.05
N ILE A 115 -0.91 41.97 -2.72
CA ILE A 115 -0.50 43.05 -1.80
C ILE A 115 0.98 43.39 -2.01
N GLY A 116 1.86 42.38 -2.12
CA GLY A 116 3.28 42.59 -2.38
C GLY A 116 3.58 43.18 -3.76
N TRP A 117 2.71 42.95 -4.76
CA TRP A 117 2.84 43.52 -6.10
C TRP A 117 2.71 45.04 -6.10
N VAL A 118 1.93 45.63 -5.19
CA VAL A 118 1.78 47.09 -5.04
C VAL A 118 3.14 47.77 -4.87
N ASN A 119 4.01 47.19 -4.02
CA ASN A 119 5.35 47.74 -3.76
C ASN A 119 6.29 47.68 -4.98
N ARG A 120 5.98 46.83 -5.97
CA ARG A 120 6.73 46.74 -7.24
C ARG A 120 6.12 47.64 -8.32
N ALA A 121 4.79 47.74 -8.37
CA ALA A 121 4.07 48.48 -9.39
C ALA A 121 4.07 50.00 -9.14
N ALA A 122 3.92 50.43 -7.88
CA ALA A 122 3.85 51.85 -7.54
C ALA A 122 5.11 52.65 -7.96
N PRO A 123 6.35 52.16 -7.76
CA PRO A 123 7.54 52.86 -8.22
C PRO A 123 7.62 53.01 -9.74
N GLU A 124 7.18 52.00 -10.49
CA GLU A 124 7.16 52.06 -11.95
C GLU A 124 6.17 53.12 -12.45
N LEU A 125 4.98 53.21 -11.83
CA LEU A 125 3.97 54.21 -12.16
C LEU A 125 4.36 55.63 -11.74
N ALA A 126 5.09 55.76 -10.62
CA ALA A 126 5.58 57.05 -10.15
C ALA A 126 6.66 57.68 -11.05
N ARG A 127 7.22 56.93 -12.02
CA ARG A 127 8.14 57.49 -13.04
C ARG A 127 7.42 58.31 -14.10
N LEU A 128 6.09 58.22 -14.19
CA LEU A 128 5.32 59.03 -15.13
C LEU A 128 5.46 60.53 -14.80
N PRO A 129 5.40 61.42 -15.81
CA PRO A 129 5.42 62.86 -15.55
C PRO A 129 4.29 63.24 -14.58
N ALA A 130 4.64 63.95 -13.50
CA ALA A 130 3.77 64.28 -12.35
C ALA A 130 3.42 63.12 -11.39
N GLY A 131 4.15 62.00 -11.44
CA GLY A 131 3.98 60.89 -10.50
C GLY A 131 4.47 61.23 -9.08
N ASP A 132 3.63 60.94 -8.09
CA ASP A 132 4.00 60.91 -6.66
C ASP A 132 3.97 59.47 -6.16
N LEU A 133 5.12 58.97 -5.70
CA LEU A 133 5.25 57.61 -5.19
C LEU A 133 4.33 57.34 -4.00
N ALA A 134 4.22 58.28 -3.07
CA ALA A 134 3.40 58.09 -1.88
C ALA A 134 1.92 57.98 -2.25
N ALA A 135 1.44 58.88 -3.12
CA ALA A 135 0.09 58.81 -3.66
C ALA A 135 -0.16 57.51 -4.46
N MET A 136 0.80 57.06 -5.28
CA MET A 136 0.65 55.82 -6.06
C MET A 136 0.58 54.57 -5.17
N VAL A 137 1.43 54.46 -4.15
CA VAL A 137 1.37 53.34 -3.19
C VAL A 137 0.02 53.32 -2.48
N ALA A 138 -0.43 54.45 -1.96
CA ALA A 138 -1.70 54.55 -1.24
C ALA A 138 -2.90 54.20 -2.13
N ALA A 139 -2.92 54.70 -3.37
CA ALA A 139 -4.00 54.43 -4.32
C ALA A 139 -4.06 52.95 -4.71
N LEU A 140 -2.92 52.33 -5.04
CA LEU A 140 -2.85 50.93 -5.44
C LEU A 140 -3.15 49.97 -4.28
N ASP A 141 -2.63 50.23 -3.07
CA ASP A 141 -2.93 49.38 -1.89
C ASP A 141 -4.44 49.35 -1.63
N ARG A 142 -5.10 50.51 -1.65
CA ARG A 142 -6.55 50.60 -1.51
C ARG A 142 -7.28 49.81 -2.59
N LEU A 143 -6.98 50.07 -3.87
CA LEU A 143 -7.68 49.41 -4.99
C LEU A 143 -7.50 47.90 -5.00
N VAL A 144 -6.28 47.41 -4.70
CA VAL A 144 -6.01 45.97 -4.63
C VAL A 144 -6.77 45.33 -3.48
N ARG A 145 -6.81 45.96 -2.30
CA ARG A 145 -7.58 45.46 -1.16
C ARG A 145 -9.08 45.45 -1.42
N ASP A 146 -9.61 46.52 -2.02
CA ASP A 146 -11.02 46.62 -2.41
C ASP A 146 -11.38 45.48 -3.40
N GLN A 147 -10.53 45.24 -4.40
CA GLN A 147 -10.71 44.14 -5.36
C GLN A 147 -10.65 42.76 -4.69
N LEU A 148 -9.68 42.53 -3.79
CA LEU A 148 -9.58 41.26 -3.06
C LEU A 148 -10.80 41.02 -2.17
N ALA A 149 -11.34 42.06 -1.55
CA ALA A 149 -12.58 41.97 -0.78
C ALA A 149 -13.79 41.65 -1.68
N ALA A 150 -13.88 42.28 -2.86
CA ALA A 150 -14.93 41.99 -3.83
C ALA A 150 -14.86 40.54 -4.33
N LEU A 151 -13.66 40.03 -4.63
CA LEU A 151 -13.44 38.63 -5.01
C LEU A 151 -13.82 37.66 -3.89
N ALA A 152 -13.51 38.00 -2.63
CA ALA A 152 -13.86 37.16 -1.48
C ALA A 152 -15.39 37.11 -1.23
N ALA A 153 -16.13 38.13 -1.67
CA ALA A 153 -17.58 38.17 -1.58
C ALA A 153 -18.29 37.53 -2.80
N MET A 154 -17.54 37.16 -3.84
CA MET A 154 -18.11 36.56 -5.05
C MET A 154 -18.58 35.13 -4.74
N PRO A 155 -19.85 34.78 -5.04
CA PRO A 155 -20.33 33.41 -4.88
C PRO A 155 -19.61 32.47 -5.85
N LEU A 156 -19.44 31.23 -5.43
CA LEU A 156 -18.89 30.18 -6.28
C LEU A 156 -20.04 29.51 -7.03
N ASP A 157 -20.15 29.76 -8.33
CA ASP A 157 -21.17 29.14 -9.18
C ASP A 157 -21.12 27.61 -9.08
N GLY A 158 -22.27 26.98 -8.81
CA GLY A 158 -22.42 25.53 -8.77
C GLY A 158 -22.10 24.84 -7.43
N LEU A 159 -21.88 25.60 -6.35
CA LEU A 159 -21.83 25.07 -4.97
C LEU A 159 -23.16 25.22 -4.20
N ASP A 160 -24.18 25.81 -4.82
CA ASP A 160 -25.54 25.99 -4.26
C ASP A 160 -26.43 24.76 -4.46
N HIS A 161 -25.92 23.55 -4.20
CA HIS A 161 -26.74 22.34 -4.18
C HIS A 161 -26.73 21.74 -2.77
N ASP A 162 -27.95 21.66 -2.21
CA ASP A 162 -28.35 21.16 -0.88
C ASP A 162 -27.54 19.97 -0.33
#